data_AF-A0A1A8MML8-F1
#
_entry.id   AF-A0A1A8MML8-F1
#
_cell.length_a   1.000
_cell.length_b   1.000
_cell.length_c   1.000
_cell.angle_alpha   90.00
_cell.angle_beta   90.00
_cell.angle_gamma   90.00
#
_symmetry.space_group_name_H-M   'P 1'
#
loop_
_entity.id
_entity.type
_entity.pdbx_description
1 polymer ?
#
loop_
_entity_poly.entity_id
_entity_poly.type
_entity_poly.pdbx_seq_one_letter_code
_entity_poly.pdbx_strand_id
1 'polypeptide(L)'
;HARWSCAKKNKQICNELTVSVTGDLLLRGTRLIIPSALEDMVVQLAHEGHLGIVKTKTLLRSKVWFPNMDHKAELVVKNGLRCQTNTPVKHIEPLRMSDL
;
A
#
# COMPACT_ATOMS: atom_id res chain seq x y z
N HIS A 1 9.02 12.62 30.03
CA HIS A 1 7.89 11.80 29.55
C HIS A 1 7.01 12.61 28.61
N ALA A 2 7.18 12.45 27.29
CA ALA A 2 6.33 13.13 26.31
C ALA A 2 5.02 12.33 26.15
N ARG A 3 3.96 12.81 26.79
CA ARG A 3 2.62 12.23 26.65
C ARG A 3 2.05 12.68 25.30
N TRP A 4 2.30 11.91 24.25
CA TRP A 4 1.68 12.16 22.95
C TRP A 4 0.17 12.03 23.11
N SER A 5 -0.53 13.16 23.08
CA SER A 5 -1.98 13.19 23.02
C SER A 5 -2.39 12.53 21.72
N CYS A 6 -3.07 11.39 21.81
CA CYS A 6 -3.55 10.63 20.66
C CYS A 6 -4.23 11.59 19.68
N ALA A 7 -3.57 11.86 18.54
CA ALA A 7 -4.05 12.78 17.53
C ALA A 7 -5.49 12.37 17.18
N LYS A 8 -6.40 13.35 17.03
CA LYS A 8 -7.85 13.08 16.90
C LYS A 8 -8.19 12.01 15.86
N LYS A 9 -7.34 11.81 14.84
CA LYS A 9 -7.44 10.79 13.78
C LYS A 9 -7.27 9.34 14.24
N ASN A 10 -6.53 9.08 15.32
CA ASN A 10 -6.17 7.71 15.74
C ASN A 10 -6.81 7.32 17.08
N LYS A 11 -7.84 8.06 17.53
CA LYS A 11 -8.47 7.86 18.85
C LYS A 11 -8.94 6.42 19.11
N GLN A 12 -9.35 5.71 18.07
CA GLN A 12 -9.87 4.34 18.19
C GLN A 12 -8.78 3.27 18.32
N ILE A 13 -7.52 3.60 17.97
CA ILE A 13 -6.42 2.63 18.01
C ILE A 13 -5.31 3.04 19.00
N CYS A 14 -5.51 4.07 19.82
CA CYS A 14 -4.44 4.59 20.68
C CYS A 14 -3.78 3.53 21.56
N ASN A 15 -4.57 2.55 22.05
CA ASN A 15 -4.10 1.47 22.92
C ASN A 15 -3.18 0.48 22.19
N GLU A 16 -3.19 0.49 20.86
CA GLU A 16 -2.34 -0.37 20.03
C GLU A 16 -1.08 0.35 19.53
N LEU A 17 -0.91 1.63 19.91
CA LEU A 17 0.20 2.45 19.45
C LEU A 17 1.39 2.37 20.40
N THR A 18 2.57 2.21 19.83
CA THR A 18 3.85 2.29 20.54
C THR A 18 4.73 3.35 19.91
N VAL A 19 5.76 3.76 20.65
CA VAL A 19 6.76 4.72 20.18
C VAL A 19 8.08 3.97 19.97
N SER A 20 8.86 4.36 18.97
CA SER A 20 10.21 3.85 18.78
C SER A 20 11.10 4.08 20.00
N VAL A 21 12.21 3.35 20.06
CA VAL A 21 13.25 3.50 21.10
C VAL A 21 13.78 4.94 21.18
N THR A 22 13.89 5.59 20.01
CA THR A 22 14.37 6.97 19.85
C THR A 22 13.30 8.04 20.14
N GLY A 23 12.02 7.67 20.28
CA GLY A 23 10.95 8.61 20.62
C GLY A 23 10.36 9.40 19.44
N ASP A 24 10.84 9.15 18.22
CA ASP A 24 10.58 9.92 17.01
C ASP A 24 9.54 9.29 16.07
N LEU A 25 9.27 7.99 16.22
CA LEU A 25 8.35 7.26 15.35
C LEU A 25 7.18 6.67 16.14
N LEU A 26 6.01 6.70 15.52
CA LEU A 26 4.80 6.09 16.03
C LEU A 26 4.54 4.79 15.27
N LEU A 27 4.27 3.72 16.01
CA LEU A 27 4.14 2.36 15.50
C LEU A 27 2.79 1.76 15.90
N ARG A 28 2.26 0.87 15.06
CA ARG A 28 1.20 -0.10 15.42
C ARG A 28 1.75 -1.50 15.19
N GLY A 29 2.12 -2.18 16.27
CA GLY A 29 2.94 -3.39 16.17
C GLY A 29 4.29 -3.08 15.52
N THR A 30 4.57 -3.68 14.36
CA THR A 30 5.81 -3.46 13.57
C THR A 30 5.65 -2.45 12.43
N ARG A 31 4.47 -1.80 12.31
CA ARG A 31 4.13 -0.92 11.18
C ARG A 31 4.25 0.55 11.56
N LEU A 32 4.82 1.35 10.67
CA LEU A 32 4.92 2.80 10.84
C LEU A 32 3.57 3.48 10.62
N ILE A 33 3.18 4.35 11.54
CA ILE A 33 2.03 5.23 11.36
C ILE A 33 2.42 6.36 10.43
N ILE A 34 1.72 6.48 9.30
CA ILE A 34 2.00 7.49 8.29
C ILE A 34 1.09 8.70 8.50
N PRO A 35 1.64 9.93 8.62
CA PRO A 35 0.86 11.16 8.61
C PRO A 35 0.12 11.34 7.28
N SER A 36 -1.05 11.97 7.31
CA SER A 36 -1.87 12.10 6.09
C SER A 36 -1.25 12.86 4.94
N ALA A 37 -0.30 13.77 5.23
CA ALA A 37 0.47 14.46 4.19
C ALA A 37 1.41 13.53 3.40
N LEU A 38 1.76 12.37 3.96
CA LEU A 38 2.70 11.41 3.37
C LEU A 38 2.01 10.16 2.80
N GLU A 39 0.71 9.96 3.05
CA GLU A 39 -0.03 8.78 2.60
C GLU A 39 0.07 8.57 1.09
N ASP A 40 -0.13 9.63 0.28
CA ASP A 40 -0.12 9.52 -1.18
C ASP A 40 1.27 9.16 -1.70
N MET A 41 2.31 9.78 -1.14
CA MET A 41 3.71 9.50 -1.48
C MET A 41 4.07 8.04 -1.16
N VAL A 42 3.69 7.55 0.03
CA VAL A 42 3.98 6.17 0.45
C VAL A 42 3.24 5.16 -0.44
N VAL A 43 2.00 5.44 -0.83
CA VAL A 43 1.24 4.58 -1.74
C VAL A 43 1.84 4.58 -3.15
N GLN A 44 2.28 5.74 -3.63
CA GLN A 44 2.97 5.85 -4.92
C GLN A 44 4.27 5.03 -4.92
N LEU A 45 5.10 5.17 -3.89
CA LEU A 45 6.33 4.39 -3.72
C LEU A 45 6.06 2.88 -3.66
N ALA A 46 4.97 2.45 -3.01
CA ALA A 46 4.61 1.04 -2.96
C ALA A 46 4.08 0.51 -4.31
N HIS A 47 3.60 1.40 -5.18
CA HIS A 47 3.14 1.07 -6.51
C HIS A 47 4.27 1.07 -7.56
N GLU A 48 5.35 1.85 -7.34
CA GLU A 48 6.52 1.90 -8.19
C GLU A 48 7.04 0.49 -8.52
N GLY A 49 7.36 0.25 -9.80
CA GLY A 49 7.70 -1.09 -10.30
C GLY A 49 6.54 -1.90 -10.88
N HIS A 50 5.42 -1.24 -11.25
CA HIS A 50 4.24 -1.87 -11.88
C HIS A 50 3.66 -3.03 -11.05
N LEU A 51 3.81 -2.93 -9.73
CA LEU A 51 3.26 -3.88 -8.79
C LEU A 51 1.73 -3.70 -8.82
N GLY A 52 1.02 -4.62 -9.47
CA GLY A 52 -0.46 -4.58 -9.50
C GLY A 52 -1.07 -4.46 -8.10
N ILE A 53 -2.36 -4.15 -8.01
CA ILE A 53 -3.03 -3.76 -6.76
C ILE A 53 -2.79 -4.72 -5.58
N VAL A 54 -2.76 -6.03 -5.83
CA VAL A 54 -2.51 -7.05 -4.80
C VAL A 54 -1.12 -6.87 -4.18
N LYS A 55 -0.07 -6.71 -5.00
CA LYS A 55 1.30 -6.55 -4.54
C LYS A 55 1.50 -5.21 -3.82
N THR A 56 0.90 -4.14 -4.36
CA THR A 56 0.92 -2.81 -3.71
C THR A 56 0.34 -2.88 -2.29
N LYS A 57 -0.85 -3.47 -2.12
CA LYS A 57 -1.48 -3.64 -0.80
C LYS A 57 -0.65 -4.51 0.14
N THR A 58 -0.11 -5.62 -0.34
CA THR A 58 0.75 -6.50 0.46
C THR A 58 1.97 -5.76 0.99
N LEU A 59 2.65 -4.97 0.13
CA LEU A 59 3.81 -4.18 0.53
C LEU A 59 3.45 -3.15 1.60
N LEU A 60 2.38 -2.37 1.37
CA LEU A 60 1.90 -1.37 2.33
C LEU A 60 1.59 -2.00 3.69
N ARG A 61 0.78 -3.07 3.72
CA ARG A 61 0.40 -3.78 4.96
C ARG A 61 1.59 -4.41 5.69
N SER A 62 2.72 -4.62 5.03
CA SER A 62 3.92 -5.17 5.67
C SER A 62 4.77 -4.13 6.39
N LYS A 63 4.66 -2.83 6.03
CA LYS A 63 5.57 -1.77 6.52
C LYS A 63 4.86 -0.62 7.22
N VAL A 64 3.65 -0.27 6.79
CA VAL A 64 2.99 0.97 7.18
C VAL A 64 1.53 0.76 7.58
N TRP A 65 0.97 1.76 8.26
CA TRP A 65 -0.43 1.80 8.61
C TRP A 65 -0.95 3.24 8.58
N PHE A 66 -2.14 3.39 8.00
CA PHE A 66 -3.00 4.57 8.12
C PHE A 66 -4.45 4.19 7.79
N PRO A 67 -5.47 4.97 8.19
CA PRO A 67 -6.87 4.66 7.89
C PRO A 67 -7.14 4.61 6.37
N ASN A 68 -7.99 3.68 5.93
CA ASN A 68 -8.40 3.54 4.53
C ASN A 68 -7.25 3.30 3.52
N MET A 69 -6.14 2.73 3.98
CA MET A 69 -4.95 2.46 3.16
C MET A 69 -5.23 1.65 1.89
N ASP A 70 -6.07 0.62 1.97
CA ASP A 70 -6.40 -0.22 0.81
C ASP A 70 -7.19 0.55 -0.25
N HIS A 71 -8.14 1.40 0.16
CA HIS A 71 -8.91 2.25 -0.74
C HIS A 71 -8.02 3.28 -1.42
N LYS A 72 -7.08 3.87 -0.67
CA LYS A 72 -6.11 4.81 -1.26
C LYS A 72 -5.18 4.10 -2.26
N ALA A 73 -4.75 2.87 -1.97
CA ALA A 73 -3.99 2.05 -2.92
C ALA A 73 -4.78 1.76 -4.20
N GLU A 74 -6.06 1.43 -4.11
CA GLU A 74 -6.92 1.23 -5.27
C GLU A 74 -7.02 2.48 -6.15
N LEU A 75 -7.21 3.66 -5.52
CA LEU A 75 -7.30 4.92 -6.23
C LEU A 75 -6.01 5.26 -7.00
N VAL A 76 -4.85 5.11 -6.36
CA VAL A 76 -3.55 5.40 -6.98
C VAL A 76 -3.24 4.41 -8.11
N VAL A 77 -3.45 3.11 -7.89
CA VAL A 77 -3.20 2.10 -8.93
C VAL A 77 -4.16 2.26 -10.11
N LYS A 78 -5.43 2.64 -9.87
CA LYS A 78 -6.42 2.89 -10.93
C LYS A 78 -6.11 4.15 -11.73
N ASN A 79 -5.64 5.21 -11.07
CA ASN A 79 -5.31 6.49 -11.71
C ASN A 79 -3.90 6.51 -12.32
N GLY A 80 -3.05 5.55 -11.96
CA GLY A 80 -1.74 5.31 -12.55
C GLY A 80 -1.86 4.81 -14.00
N LEU A 81 -2.11 5.72 -14.93
CA LEU A 81 -2.21 5.55 -16.39
C LEU A 81 -0.92 5.03 -17.08
N ARG A 82 -0.03 4.32 -16.36
CA ARG A 82 1.21 3.72 -16.90
C ARG A 82 1.38 2.23 -16.62
N CYS A 83 0.40 1.55 -16.02
CA CYS A 83 0.54 0.13 -15.62
C CYS A 83 -0.20 -0.89 -16.50
N GLN A 84 -0.68 -0.48 -17.69
CA GLN A 84 -1.39 -1.39 -18.61
C GLN A 84 -0.48 -2.26 -19.51
N THR A 85 0.83 -2.37 -19.26
CA THR A 85 1.72 -3.16 -20.15
C THR A 85 1.94 -4.62 -19.77
N ASN A 86 1.27 -5.16 -18.76
CA ASN A 86 1.27 -6.61 -18.50
C ASN A 86 -0.15 -7.18 -18.57
N THR A 87 -0.79 -7.10 -19.73
CA THR A 87 -1.69 -8.19 -20.12
C THR A 87 -0.81 -9.40 -20.41
N PRO A 88 -0.99 -10.56 -19.75
CA PRO A 88 -0.44 -11.78 -20.29
C PRO A 88 -1.14 -11.94 -21.64
N VAL A 89 -0.39 -11.77 -22.73
CA VAL A 89 -0.82 -12.22 -24.04
C VAL A 89 -1.13 -13.70 -23.83
N LYS A 90 -2.42 -14.04 -23.80
CA LYS A 90 -2.83 -15.43 -23.95
C LYS A 90 -2.25 -15.81 -25.29
N HIS A 91 -1.19 -16.61 -25.29
CA HIS A 91 -0.76 -17.29 -26.48
C HIS A 91 -1.95 -18.18 -26.87
N ILE A 92 -2.81 -17.65 -27.73
CA ILE A 92 -3.72 -18.49 -28.50
C ILE A 92 -2.75 -19.22 -29.41
N GLU A 93 -2.34 -20.43 -29.01
CA GLU A 93 -1.72 -21.34 -29.96
C GLU A 93 -2.65 -21.39 -31.18
N PRO A 94 -2.17 -21.04 -32.38
CA PRO A 94 -2.99 -21.19 -33.56
C PRO A 94 -3.41 -22.65 -33.64
N LEU A 95 -4.72 -22.89 -33.72
CA LEU A 95 -5.23 -24.21 -34.05
C LEU A 95 -4.58 -24.62 -35.37
N ARG A 96 -3.59 -25.52 -35.31
CA ARG A 96 -3.12 -26.20 -36.51
C ARG A 96 -4.30 -27.01 -37.01
N MET A 97 -4.86 -26.59 -38.14
CA MET A 97 -5.65 -27.52 -38.95
C MET A 97 -4.67 -28.58 -39.43
N SER A 98 -4.87 -29.80 -38.98
CA SER A 98 -4.24 -30.96 -39.61
C SER A 98 -5.04 -31.25 -40.87
N ASP A 99 -4.50 -30.89 -42.02
CA ASP A 99 -4.99 -31.40 -43.30
C ASP A 99 -4.36 -32.77 -43.56
N LEU A 100 -5.14 -33.83 -43.31
CA LEU A 100 -5.59 -34.87 -44.27
C LEU A 100 -6.16 -36.08 -43.51
#